data_AF-A0AAV4IB39-F1
#
_entry.id   AF-A0AAV4IB39-F1
#
_cell.length_a   1.000
_cell.length_b   1.000
_cell.length_c   1.000
_cell.angle_alpha   90.00
_cell.angle_beta   90.00
_cell.angle_gamma   90.00
#
_symmetry.space_group_name_H-M   'P 1'
#
loop_
_entity.id
_entity.type
_entity.pdbx_description
1 polymer ?
#
loop_
_entity_poly.entity_id
_entity_poly.type
_entity_poly.pdbx_seq_one_letter_code
_entity_poly.pdbx_strand_id
1 'polypeptide(L)'
;MLNLPNCKISGPRDWLDSGTRTFAIRTTWNGDCVKHEPIKISLGPSADGGAVIKVLGPFFNSPAKPDGTPGKPFPHLWDYEVVEAFFLNDKNQYLEVELSPHGQHLLLMLKGMRNMVKVRCARKITYKAVALCQNQTQVKK
;
A
#
# COMPACT_ATOMS: atom_id res chain seq x y z
N MET A 1 13.58 22.46 -20.51
CA MET A 1 13.01 21.52 -19.51
C MET A 1 11.51 21.65 -19.58
N LEU A 2 10.77 20.56 -19.80
CA LEU A 2 9.31 20.60 -19.86
C LEU A 2 8.76 20.79 -18.43
N ASN A 3 7.90 21.80 -18.22
CA ASN A 3 7.14 21.97 -16.98
C ASN A 3 6.20 20.78 -16.81
N LEU A 4 6.67 19.72 -16.15
CA LEU A 4 5.81 18.59 -15.82
C LEU A 4 4.78 19.04 -14.78
N PRO A 5 3.50 18.66 -14.93
CA PRO A 5 2.49 18.94 -13.92
C PRO A 5 2.92 18.38 -12.56
N ASN A 6 2.52 19.04 -11.47
CA ASN A 6 2.90 18.70 -10.10
C ASN A 6 2.63 17.22 -9.73
N CYS A 7 1.68 16.56 -10.41
CA CYS A 7 1.37 15.14 -10.25
C CYS A 7 2.46 14.20 -10.82
N LYS A 8 3.24 14.64 -11.82
CA LYS A 8 4.28 13.87 -12.53
C LYS A 8 5.66 13.99 -11.91
N ILE A 9 5.79 14.71 -10.79
CA ILE A 9 7.01 14.72 -9.98
C ILE A 9 6.96 13.49 -9.09
N SER A 10 7.44 12.36 -9.61
CA SER A 10 7.53 11.08 -8.90
C SER A 10 8.81 11.00 -8.07
N GLY A 11 8.71 10.47 -6.85
CA GLY A 11 9.84 10.21 -5.96
C GLY A 11 9.61 10.76 -4.55
N PRO A 12 10.35 10.26 -3.55
CA PRO A 12 10.38 10.90 -2.25
C PRO A 12 10.82 12.36 -2.43
N ARG A 13 9.94 13.31 -2.13
CA ARG A 13 10.37 14.69 -1.88
C ARG A 13 10.96 14.67 -0.47
N ASP A 14 12.28 14.77 -0.38
CA ASP A 14 13.07 14.61 0.84
C ASP A 14 12.37 15.11 2.10
N TRP A 15 12.18 14.20 3.07
CA TRP A 15 12.13 14.48 4.52
C TRP A 15 12.62 13.22 5.23
N LEU A 16 13.94 13.16 5.47
CA LEU A 16 14.57 12.21 6.39
C LEU A 16 14.19 12.64 7.82
N ASP A 17 13.00 12.24 8.26
CA ASP A 17 12.72 12.20 9.68
C ASP A 17 12.90 10.75 10.13
N SER A 18 13.89 10.50 10.99
CA SER A 18 14.07 9.23 11.73
C SER A 18 14.32 7.91 10.96
N GLY A 19 14.68 7.93 9.67
CA GLY A 19 14.90 6.71 8.88
C GLY A 19 13.62 6.13 8.25
N THR A 20 12.53 6.89 8.25
CA THR A 20 11.31 6.58 7.51
C THR A 20 11.37 7.18 6.10
N ARG A 21 11.00 6.40 5.07
CA ARG A 21 10.84 6.85 3.68
C ARG A 21 9.38 6.96 3.32
N THR A 22 8.96 8.09 2.75
CA THR A 22 7.56 8.32 2.35
C THR A 22 7.44 8.56 0.85
N PHE A 23 6.43 7.94 0.26
CA PHE A 23 6.10 7.98 -1.16
C PHE A 23 4.65 8.42 -1.33
N ALA A 24 4.32 8.97 -2.51
CA ALA A 24 2.94 9.29 -2.88
C ALA A 24 2.65 8.74 -4.28
N ILE A 25 1.59 7.95 -4.41
CA ILE A 25 1.04 7.45 -5.67
C ILE A 25 0.16 8.56 -6.24
N ARG A 26 0.69 9.25 -7.26
CA ARG A 26 0.06 10.43 -7.89
C ARG A 26 -0.41 10.16 -9.32
N THR A 27 -0.05 9.01 -9.86
CA THR A 27 -0.35 8.65 -11.23
C THR A 27 -0.98 7.27 -11.31
N THR A 28 -1.78 7.05 -12.33
CA THR A 28 -2.22 5.73 -12.79
C THR A 28 -1.04 4.97 -13.41
N TRP A 29 -1.24 3.68 -13.69
CA TRP A 29 -0.22 2.81 -14.29
C TRP A 29 0.30 3.33 -15.64
N ASN A 30 -0.54 4.03 -16.41
CA ASN A 30 -0.19 4.62 -17.70
C ASN A 30 0.34 6.07 -17.61
N GLY A 31 0.57 6.59 -16.38
CA GLY A 31 1.22 7.88 -16.16
C GLY A 31 0.30 9.11 -16.16
N ASP A 32 -1.02 8.92 -16.20
CA ASP A 32 -1.99 10.01 -16.04
C ASP A 32 -2.11 10.41 -14.57
N CYS A 33 -2.42 11.68 -14.27
CA CYS A 33 -2.66 12.09 -12.89
C CYS A 33 -3.89 11.36 -12.31
N VAL A 34 -3.81 10.93 -11.06
CA VAL A 34 -5.00 10.45 -10.34
C VAL A 34 -6.01 11.58 -10.12
N LYS A 35 -7.31 11.25 -10.10
CA LYS A 35 -8.43 12.20 -9.91
C LYS A 35 -8.95 12.24 -8.46
N HIS A 36 -8.14 11.78 -7.51
CA HIS A 36 -8.43 11.74 -6.08
C HIS A 36 -7.18 12.16 -5.31
N GLU A 37 -7.29 12.28 -3.98
CA GLU A 37 -6.12 12.53 -3.14
C GLU A 37 -5.06 11.43 -3.31
N PRO A 38 -3.76 11.76 -3.47
CA PRO A 38 -2.71 10.77 -3.62
C PRO A 38 -2.63 9.81 -2.44
N ILE A 39 -2.45 8.52 -2.72
CA ILE A 39 -2.17 7.52 -1.69
C ILE A 39 -0.73 7.71 -1.22
N LYS A 40 -0.53 7.91 0.08
CA LYS A 40 0.78 8.05 0.72
C LYS A 40 1.17 6.73 1.37
N ILE A 41 2.41 6.30 1.13
CA ILE A 41 2.99 5.09 1.72
C ILE A 41 4.25 5.48 2.46
N SER A 42 4.35 5.15 3.74
CA SER A 42 5.57 5.34 4.54
C SER A 42 6.15 3.98 4.95
N LEU A 43 7.46 3.83 4.77
CA LEU A 43 8.25 2.66 5.14
C LEU A 43 9.27 3.08 6.19
N GLY A 44 9.26 2.44 7.35
CA GLY A 44 10.24 2.70 8.41
C GLY A 44 10.71 1.42 9.09
N PRO A 45 11.79 1.48 9.87
CA PRO A 45 12.25 0.35 10.67
C PRO A 45 11.25 0.03 11.79
N SER A 46 11.10 -1.24 12.11
CA SER A 46 10.47 -1.72 13.35
C SER A 46 11.53 -2.05 14.39
N ALA A 47 11.20 -1.91 15.67
CA ALA A 47 12.13 -2.21 16.78
C ALA A 47 12.59 -3.67 16.83
N ASP A 48 11.81 -4.59 16.25
CA ASP A 48 12.10 -6.03 16.18
C ASP A 48 12.89 -6.43 14.92
N GLY A 49 13.44 -5.47 14.17
CA GLY A 49 14.17 -5.71 12.92
C GLY A 49 13.26 -5.93 11.71
N GLY A 50 11.94 -5.78 11.86
CA GLY A 50 10.99 -5.74 10.76
C GLY A 50 10.89 -4.38 10.05
N ALA A 51 9.91 -4.26 9.16
CA ALA A 51 9.54 -3.00 8.52
C ALA A 51 8.11 -2.62 8.89
N VAL A 52 7.89 -1.33 9.12
CA VAL A 52 6.57 -0.73 9.32
C VAL A 52 6.13 -0.09 8.02
N ILE A 53 5.00 -0.56 7.48
CA ILE A 53 4.32 0.06 6.33
C ILE A 53 3.11 0.82 6.85
N LYS A 54 3.03 2.12 6.54
CA LYS A 54 1.84 2.94 6.79
C LYS A 54 1.26 3.38 5.45
N VAL A 55 -0.04 3.20 5.29
CA VAL A 55 -0.79 3.63 4.11
C VAL A 55 -1.80 4.68 4.55
N LEU A 56 -1.82 5.82 3.87
CA LEU A 56 -2.78 6.88 4.08
C LEU A 56 -3.34 7.32 2.72
N GLY A 57 -4.64 7.21 2.54
CA GLY A 57 -5.30 7.60 1.30
C GLY A 57 -6.81 7.67 1.47
N PRO A 58 -7.53 8.05 0.40
CA PRO A 58 -8.98 7.91 0.36
C PRO A 58 -9.39 6.44 0.56
N PHE A 59 -10.54 6.23 1.18
CA PHE A 59 -11.20 4.93 1.26
C PHE A 59 -12.32 4.92 0.21
N PHE A 60 -12.16 4.09 -0.82
CA PHE A 60 -13.07 4.05 -1.96
C PHE A 60 -14.31 3.18 -1.68
N ASN A 61 -14.16 2.17 -0.82
CA ASN A 61 -15.20 1.18 -0.51
C ASN A 61 -15.78 0.53 -1.79
N SER A 62 -14.92 0.33 -2.79
CA SER A 62 -15.28 -0.23 -4.09
C SER A 62 -14.03 -0.89 -4.70
N PRO A 63 -14.10 -2.17 -5.14
CA PRO A 63 -15.25 -3.07 -5.14
C PRO A 63 -15.70 -3.49 -3.71
N ALA A 64 -16.71 -4.36 -3.59
CA ALA A 64 -17.22 -4.82 -2.29
C ALA A 64 -16.10 -5.45 -1.45
N LYS A 65 -16.16 -5.30 -0.12
CA LYS A 65 -15.11 -5.81 0.79
C LYS A 65 -14.83 -7.32 0.64
N PRO A 66 -13.61 -7.79 0.97
CA PRO A 66 -13.34 -9.22 1.13
C PRO A 66 -14.25 -9.85 2.19
N ASP A 67 -14.68 -11.10 1.97
CA ASP A 67 -15.49 -11.88 2.91
C ASP A 67 -14.66 -12.57 4.01
N GLY A 68 -13.36 -12.29 4.08
CA GLY A 68 -12.46 -12.78 5.12
C GLY A 68 -12.50 -12.02 6.44
N THR A 69 -11.97 -12.63 7.49
CA THR A 69 -11.81 -11.97 8.80
C THR A 69 -10.69 -10.92 8.75
N PRO A 70 -10.92 -9.67 9.20
CA PRO A 70 -9.85 -8.71 9.40
C PRO A 70 -8.76 -9.30 10.30
N GLY A 71 -7.50 -9.12 9.95
CA GLY A 71 -6.39 -9.67 10.73
C GLY A 71 -5.83 -10.95 10.16
N LYS A 72 -6.48 -11.51 9.12
CA LYS A 72 -6.12 -12.79 8.53
C LYS A 72 -5.65 -12.65 7.08
N PRO A 73 -4.82 -13.60 6.61
CA PRO A 73 -4.51 -13.72 5.21
C PRO A 73 -5.77 -13.94 4.38
N PHE A 74 -5.85 -13.33 3.19
CA PHE A 74 -6.95 -13.52 2.26
C PHE A 74 -6.41 -13.74 0.84
N PRO A 75 -6.65 -14.91 0.19
CA PRO A 75 -6.21 -15.16 -1.17
C PRO A 75 -6.89 -14.23 -2.19
N HIS A 76 -6.21 -13.91 -3.30
CA HIS A 76 -6.74 -13.07 -4.37
C HIS A 76 -7.16 -11.66 -3.90
N LEU A 77 -6.39 -11.07 -2.96
CA LEU A 77 -6.76 -9.78 -2.38
C LEU A 77 -6.68 -8.62 -3.40
N TRP A 78 -5.95 -8.80 -4.49
CA TRP A 78 -5.93 -7.92 -5.67
C TRP A 78 -7.27 -7.75 -6.39
N ASP A 79 -8.25 -8.63 -6.17
CA ASP A 79 -9.61 -8.45 -6.71
C ASP A 79 -10.42 -7.41 -5.91
N TYR A 80 -9.82 -6.82 -4.87
CA TYR A 80 -10.45 -5.90 -3.92
C TYR A 80 -9.75 -4.54 -3.87
N GLU A 81 -10.29 -3.60 -3.09
CA GLU A 81 -9.54 -2.38 -2.74
C GLU A 81 -8.28 -2.78 -1.95
N VAL A 82 -7.11 -2.52 -2.53
CA VAL A 82 -5.83 -2.98 -2.01
C VAL A 82 -4.72 -1.97 -2.31
N VAL A 83 -3.70 -1.96 -1.44
CA VAL A 83 -2.39 -1.38 -1.75
C VAL A 83 -1.35 -2.49 -1.76
N GLU A 84 -0.54 -2.50 -2.81
CA GLU A 84 0.51 -3.50 -3.02
C GLU A 84 1.90 -2.87 -2.85
N ALA A 85 2.82 -3.61 -2.23
CA ALA A 85 4.23 -3.25 -2.13
C ALA A 85 5.12 -4.45 -2.47
N PHE A 86 6.11 -4.21 -3.33
CA PHE A 86 7.03 -5.23 -3.82
C PHE A 86 8.44 -4.94 -3.33
N PHE A 87 9.05 -5.92 -2.65
CA PHE A 87 10.42 -5.85 -2.14
C PHE A 87 11.31 -6.85 -2.87
N LEU A 88 12.18 -6.35 -3.75
CA LEU A 88 13.05 -7.17 -4.60
C LEU A 88 14.39 -7.45 -3.91
N ASN A 89 15.00 -8.59 -4.23
CA ASN A 89 16.38 -8.90 -3.85
C ASN A 89 17.26 -9.23 -5.06
N ASP A 90 18.55 -9.48 -4.81
CA ASP A 90 19.57 -9.82 -5.80
C ASP A 90 19.51 -11.27 -6.31
N LYS A 91 18.54 -12.07 -5.83
CA LYS A 91 18.36 -13.50 -6.18
C LYS A 91 17.17 -13.74 -7.10
N ASN A 92 16.69 -12.70 -7.78
CA ASN A 92 15.47 -12.74 -8.59
C ASN A 92 14.26 -13.23 -7.77
N GLN A 93 14.21 -12.86 -6.48
CA GLN A 93 13.06 -13.10 -5.62
C GLN A 93 12.47 -11.77 -5.21
N TYR A 94 11.18 -11.79 -4.89
CA TYR A 94 10.53 -10.65 -4.30
C TYR A 94 9.45 -11.07 -3.31
N LEU A 95 9.28 -10.24 -2.28
CA LEU A 95 8.15 -10.28 -1.39
C LEU A 95 7.09 -9.32 -1.92
N GLU A 96 5.92 -9.84 -2.21
CA GLU A 96 4.71 -9.10 -2.52
C GLU A 96 3.87 -8.99 -1.24
N VAL A 97 3.46 -7.78 -0.90
CA VAL A 97 2.67 -7.44 0.28
C VAL A 97 1.43 -6.70 -0.15
N GLU A 98 0.27 -7.27 0.11
CA GLU A 98 -1.04 -6.73 -0.21
C GLU A 98 -1.77 -6.36 1.09
N LEU A 99 -2.33 -5.15 1.14
CA LEU A 99 -3.00 -4.59 2.31
C LEU A 99 -4.37 -4.04 1.92
N SER A 100 -5.43 -4.62 2.47
CA SER A 100 -6.79 -4.09 2.30
C SER A 100 -7.13 -3.08 3.39
N PRO A 101 -7.86 -1.98 3.09
CA PRO A 101 -8.37 -1.07 4.12
C PRO A 101 -9.36 -1.76 5.07
N HIS A 102 -9.91 -2.93 4.70
CA HIS A 102 -10.75 -3.76 5.55
C HIS A 102 -9.95 -4.67 6.51
N GLY A 103 -8.62 -4.69 6.40
CA GLY A 103 -7.72 -5.38 7.32
C GLY A 103 -7.31 -6.80 6.93
N GLN A 104 -7.78 -7.31 5.81
CA GLN A 104 -7.20 -8.50 5.21
C GLN A 104 -5.82 -8.16 4.62
N HIS A 105 -4.94 -9.15 4.54
CA HIS A 105 -3.61 -8.99 3.95
C HIS A 105 -3.22 -10.22 3.14
N LEU A 106 -2.23 -10.11 2.26
CA LEU A 106 -1.64 -11.26 1.58
C LEU A 106 -0.14 -11.05 1.42
N LEU A 107 0.66 -12.05 1.78
CA LEU A 107 2.13 -12.02 1.65
C LEU A 107 2.62 -13.22 0.85
N LEU A 108 3.21 -12.93 -0.30
CA LEU A 108 3.70 -13.92 -1.23
C LEU A 108 5.21 -13.75 -1.42
N MET A 109 5.97 -14.85 -1.33
CA MET A 109 7.36 -14.88 -1.77
C MET A 109 7.42 -15.55 -3.15
N LEU A 110 7.94 -14.81 -4.12
CA LEU A 110 7.99 -15.23 -5.52
C LEU A 110 9.44 -15.26 -6.03
N LYS A 111 9.70 -16.05 -7.08
CA LYS A 111 11.00 -16.12 -7.77
C LYS A 111 10.81 -16.04 -9.28
N GLY A 112 11.26 -14.94 -9.89
CA GLY A 112 10.91 -14.60 -11.27
C GLY A 112 9.44 -14.22 -11.40
N MET A 113 8.97 -14.01 -12.64
CA MET A 113 7.64 -13.48 -12.89
C MET A 113 6.54 -14.46 -12.46
N ARG A 114 5.69 -14.02 -11.50
CA ARG A 114 4.46 -14.74 -11.07
C ARG A 114 4.66 -16.20 -10.64
N ASN A 115 5.86 -16.54 -10.18
CA ASN A 115 6.18 -17.89 -9.73
C ASN A 115 6.32 -17.93 -8.21
N MET A 116 5.23 -18.32 -7.56
CA MET A 116 5.11 -18.39 -6.11
C MET A 116 5.92 -19.57 -5.56
N VAL A 117 6.94 -19.26 -4.76
CA VAL A 117 7.80 -20.28 -4.15
C VAL A 117 7.44 -20.53 -2.68
N LYS A 118 6.75 -19.59 -2.03
CA LYS A 118 6.23 -19.75 -0.67
C LYS A 118 5.11 -18.77 -0.39
N VAL A 119 3.94 -19.30 0.02
CA VAL A 119 2.93 -18.50 0.72
C VAL A 119 3.38 -18.35 2.17
N ARG A 120 3.50 -17.12 2.67
CA ARG A 120 3.77 -16.91 4.09
C ARG A 120 2.47 -16.49 4.79
N CYS A 121 1.93 -17.38 5.61
CA CYS A 121 1.17 -16.95 6.78
C CYS A 121 2.17 -16.30 7.75
N ALA A 122 2.35 -14.99 7.66
CA ALA A 122 3.27 -14.30 8.56
C ALA A 122 2.77 -14.47 10.00
N ARG A 123 3.60 -15.07 10.85
CA ARG A 123 3.25 -15.39 12.25
C ARG A 123 2.95 -14.14 13.09
N LYS A 124 3.41 -12.95 12.68
CA LYS A 124 3.06 -11.64 13.25
C LYS A 124 3.12 -10.57 12.17
N ILE A 125 1.98 -10.20 11.62
CA ILE A 125 1.78 -8.90 10.98
C ILE A 125 0.89 -8.12 11.93
N THR A 126 1.43 -7.05 12.50
CA THR A 126 0.63 -6.08 13.22
C THR A 126 0.38 -4.94 12.25
N TYR A 127 -0.83 -4.85 11.70
CA TYR A 127 -1.26 -3.68 10.96
C TYR A 127 -2.39 -3.00 11.74
N LYS A 128 -2.45 -1.68 11.64
CA LYS A 128 -3.55 -0.87 12.17
C LYS A 128 -4.10 -0.07 10.99
N ALA A 129 -5.17 -0.54 10.40
CA ALA A 129 -5.94 0.26 9.45
C ALA A 129 -6.75 1.28 10.26
N VAL A 130 -6.44 2.57 10.10
CA VAL A 130 -7.26 3.66 10.66
C VAL A 130 -7.88 4.37 9.48
N ALA A 131 -9.16 4.13 9.23
CA ALA A 131 -9.93 4.99 8.34
C ALA A 131 -10.08 6.35 9.04
N LEU A 132 -9.32 7.35 8.59
CA LEU A 132 -9.56 8.72 8.98
C LEU A 132 -10.75 9.21 8.16
N CYS A 133 -11.95 9.18 8.74
CA CYS A 133 -13.06 9.96 8.19
C CYS A 133 -12.62 11.43 8.21
N GLN A 134 -12.27 11.98 7.06
CA GLN A 134 -12.28 13.42 6.91
C GLN A 134 -13.74 13.85 7.08
N ASN A 135 -14.00 14.71 8.07
CA ASN A 135 -15.34 15.25 8.31
C ASN A 135 -15.91 15.72 6.97
N GLN A 136 -16.89 14.99 6.45
CA GLN A 136 -17.79 15.56 5.47
C GLN A 136 -18.54 16.64 6.22
N THR A 137 -18.22 17.90 5.93
CA THR A 137 -19.06 19.01 6.32
C THR A 137 -20.44 18.70 5.76
N GLN A 138 -21.36 18.31 6.64
CA GLN A 138 -22.77 18.16 6.34
C GLN A 138 -23.23 19.51 5.78
N VAL A 139 -23.36 19.61 4.46
CA VAL A 139 -24.13 20.69 3.86
C VAL A 139 -25.57 20.38 4.22
N LYS A 140 -26.03 20.97 5.34
CA LYS A 140 -27.45 21.02 5.68
C LYS A 140 -28.17 21.64 4.47
N LYS A 141 -29.04 20.86 3.84
CA LYS A 141 -30.13 21.40 3.03
C LYS A 141 -31.18 21.99 3.95
#